data_AF-A0A971Y9B4-F1
#
_entry.id   AF-A0A971Y9B4-F1
#
_cell.length_a   1.000
_cell.length_b   1.000
_cell.length_c   1.000
_cell.angle_alpha   90.00
_cell.angle_beta   90.00
_cell.angle_gamma   90.00
#
_symmetry.space_group_name_H-M   'P 1'
#
loop_
_entity.id
_entity.type
_entity.pdbx_description
1 polymer ?
#
loop_
_entity_poly.entity_id
_entity_poly.type
_entity_poly.pdbx_seq_one_letter_code
_entity_poly.pdbx_strand_id
1 'polypeptide(L)' 'IASVAIRRNKIPRKSLNYKTPLEVFLKNVSGLNFSSLI' A
#
# COMPACT_ATOMS: atom_id res chain seq x y z
N ILE A 1 16.38 -5.69 4.40
CA ILE A 1 15.52 -4.74 3.63
C ILE A 1 14.04 -5.16 3.60
N ALA A 2 13.72 -6.39 3.18
CA ALA A 2 12.32 -6.85 3.08
C ALA A 2 11.52 -6.78 4.41
N SER A 3 12.13 -7.16 5.54
CA SER A 3 11.49 -7.10 6.87
C SER A 3 11.03 -5.69 7.27
N VAL A 4 11.83 -4.68 6.95
CA VAL A 4 11.51 -3.27 7.22
C VAL A 4 10.36 -2.79 6.34
N ALA A 5 10.35 -3.18 5.07
CA ALA A 5 9.27 -2.85 4.14
C ALA A 5 7.94 -3.48 4.58
N ILE A 6 7.95 -4.78 4.94
CA ILE A 6 6.77 -5.49 5.46
C ILE A 6 6.21 -4.79 6.70
N ARG A 7 7.09 -4.39 7.63
CA ARG A 7 6.67 -3.66 8.83
C ARG A 7 6.05 -2.30 8.48
N ARG A 8 6.68 -1.52 7.58
CA ARG A 8 6.17 -0.19 7.20
C ARG A 8 4.83 -0.23 6.48
N ASN A 9 4.60 -1.26 5.66
CA ASN A 9 3.34 -1.45 4.94
C ASN A 9 2.13 -1.68 5.86
N LYS A 10 2.35 -2.00 7.13
CA LYS A 10 1.31 -2.22 8.15
C LYS A 10 1.15 -1.05 9.13
N ILE A 11 1.97 0.01 9.03
CA ILE A 11 1.95 1.13 9.98
C ILE A 11 1.17 2.32 9.39
N PRO A 12 0.09 2.78 10.06
CA PRO A 12 -0.63 3.99 9.70
C PRO A 12 0.27 5.24 9.62
N ARG A 13 0.01 6.12 8.65
CA ARG A 13 0.74 7.38 8.48
C ARG A 13 -0.21 8.57 8.61
N LYS A 14 0.17 9.55 9.42
CA LYS A 14 -0.61 10.80 9.60
C LYS A 14 -0.83 11.52 8.28
N SER A 15 0.19 11.57 7.42
CA SER A 15 0.12 12.16 6.07
C SER A 15 -0.83 11.41 5.12
N LEU A 16 -1.17 10.15 5.42
CA LEU A 16 -2.12 9.34 4.66
C LEU A 16 -3.50 9.31 5.33
N ASN A 17 -3.84 10.31 6.16
CA ASN A 17 -5.05 10.33 6.97
C ASN A 17 -5.19 9.07 7.83
N TYR A 18 -4.09 8.69 8.50
CA TYR A 18 -3.99 7.50 9.34
C TYR A 18 -4.26 6.17 8.61
N LYS A 19 -4.03 6.12 7.29
CA LYS A 19 -4.01 4.87 6.51
C LYS A 19 -2.59 4.33 6.35
N THR A 20 -2.50 3.02 6.13
CA THR A 20 -1.24 2.35 5.82
C THR A 20 -0.83 2.58 4.36
N PRO A 21 0.47 2.49 4.03
CA PRO A 21 0.92 2.54 2.64
C PRO A 21 0.24 1.49 1.75
N LEU A 22 0.00 0.28 2.29
CA LEU A 22 -0.64 -0.80 1.53
C LEU A 22 -2.10 -0.51 1.23
N GLU A 23 -2.88 0.02 2.18
CA GLU A 23 -4.28 0.40 1.94
C GLU A 23 -4.41 1.50 0.88
N VAL A 24 -3.54 2.51 0.94
CA VAL A 24 -3.53 3.60 -0.06
C VAL A 24 -3.14 3.06 -1.43
N PHE A 25 -2.14 2.18 -1.50
CA PHE A 25 -1.78 1.50 -2.72
C PHE A 25 -2.96 0.71 -3.28
N LEU A 26 -3.52 -0.23 -2.51
CA LEU A 26 -4.63 -1.08 -2.96
C LEU A 26 -5.85 -0.25 -3.39
N LYS A 27 -6.16 0.86 -2.72
CA LYS A 27 -7.24 1.77 -3.15
C LYS A 27 -6.96 2.40 -4.52
N ASN A 28 -5.73 2.82 -4.78
CA ASN A 28 -5.37 3.45 -6.04
C ASN A 28 -5.27 2.43 -7.18
N VAL A 29 -4.86 1.21 -6.87
CA VAL A 29 -4.65 0.17 -7.88
C VAL A 29 -5.87 -0.74 -8.05
N SER A 30 -6.83 -0.76 -7.12
CA SER A 30 -8.13 -1.43 -7.34
C SER A 30 -8.95 -0.78 -8.48
N GLY A 31 -8.56 0.42 -8.94
CA GLY A 31 -9.08 1.04 -10.16
C GLY A 31 -8.27 0.71 -11.42
N LEU A 32 -7.19 -0.06 -11.31
CA LEU A 32 -6.32 -0.45 -12.40
C LEU A 32 -6.51 -1.94 -12.68
N ASN A 33 -6.84 -2.28 -13.92
CA ASN A 33 -6.92 -3.67 -14.37
C ASN A 33 -5.51 -4.28 -14.32
N PHE A 34 -5.25 -5.12 -13.33
CA PHE A 34 -3.98 -5.80 -13.14
C PHE A 34 -3.73 -6.95 -14.13
N SER A 35 -4.61 -7.14 -15.11
CA SER A 35 -4.51 -8.19 -16.13
C SER A 35 -3.19 -8.14 -16.92
N SER A 36 -2.49 -7.00 -16.92
CA SER A 36 -1.20 -6.81 -17.61
C SER A 36 0.03 -6.87 -16.69
N LEU A 37 -0.16 -7.16 -15.39
CA LEU A 37 0.91 -7.20 -14.37
C LEU A 37 1.25 -8.63 -13.93
N ILE A 38 0.60 -9.62 -14.52
CA ILE A 38 0.87 -11.07 -14.42
C ILE A 38 1.21 -11.55 -15.83
#